data_AF-A0A8J2APK9-F1
#
_entry.id   AF-A0A8J2APK9-F1
#
_cell.length_a   1.000
_cell.length_b   1.000
_cell.length_c   1.000
_cell.angle_alpha   90.00
_cell.angle_beta   90.00
_cell.angle_gamma   90.00
#
_symmetry.space_group_name_H-M   'P 1'
#
loop_
_entity.id
_entity.type
_entity.pdbx_description
1 polymer ?
#
loop_
_entity_poly.entity_id
_entity_poly.type
_entity_poly.pdbx_seq_one_letter_code
_entity_poly.pdbx_strand_id
1 'polypeptide(L)'
;KVVVVVALTDVENTSWIVETRLRLIRAFPQYYKSGNLHIIVPPRRFYPSPSTFVKQKYRDPEDRTKWRTKQNYDVSFLLLYCSFANAKWFLMLEDDIATRPGFDAKLVKYLQGRRPDFIHAQFTYLGLIGKLFPISVILSFSKLIFHFAE
;
A
#
# COMPACT_ATOMS: atom_id res chain seq x y z
N LYS A 1 -0.28 11.24 -15.43
CA LYS A 1 0.05 11.76 -14.07
C LYS A 1 0.40 10.57 -13.18
N VAL A 2 1.44 10.67 -12.36
CA VAL A 2 1.78 9.66 -11.34
C VAL A 2 1.50 10.26 -9.97
N VAL A 3 0.89 9.49 -9.07
CA VAL A 3 0.66 9.86 -7.68
C VAL A 3 1.28 8.77 -6.81
N VAL A 4 2.10 9.19 -5.85
CA VAL A 4 2.70 8.31 -4.85
C VAL A 4 1.90 8.45 -3.57
N VAL A 5 1.46 7.32 -3.01
CA VAL A 5 0.75 7.27 -1.74
C VAL A 5 1.62 6.54 -0.72
N VAL A 6 1.93 7.20 0.38
CA VAL A 6 2.69 6.64 1.50
C VAL A 6 1.75 6.51 2.69
N ALA A 7 1.52 5.28 3.15
CA ALA A 7 0.75 5.01 4.36
C ALA A 7 1.68 4.88 5.57
N LEU A 8 1.48 5.72 6.58
CA LEU A 8 2.19 5.63 7.86
C LEU A 8 1.34 4.78 8.81
N THR A 9 1.72 3.52 9.00
CA THR A 9 0.84 2.50 9.60
C THR A 9 1.18 2.12 11.05
N ASP A 10 2.22 2.70 11.64
CA ASP A 10 2.48 2.58 13.08
C ASP A 10 1.60 3.59 13.85
N VAL A 11 0.29 3.33 13.85
CA VAL A 11 -0.75 4.28 14.29
C VAL A 11 -0.75 4.62 15.78
N GLU A 12 -0.05 3.83 16.60
CA GLU A 12 0.13 4.11 18.03
C GLU A 12 1.31 5.07 18.27
N ASN A 13 2.25 5.13 17.34
CA ASN A 13 3.48 5.92 17.45
C ASN A 13 3.30 7.33 16.86
N THR A 14 2.61 8.19 17.61
CA THR A 14 2.27 9.55 17.17
C THR A 14 3.51 10.38 16.84
N SER A 15 4.57 10.29 17.66
CA SER A 15 5.83 11.01 17.43
C SER A 15 6.47 10.61 16.11
N TRP A 16 6.59 9.29 15.85
CA TRP A 16 7.13 8.79 14.59
C TRP A 16 6.30 9.22 13.37
N ILE A 17 4.96 9.23 13.48
CA ILE A 17 4.06 9.71 12.42
C ILE A 17 4.36 11.18 12.08
N VAL A 18 4.42 12.03 13.10
CA VAL A 18 4.65 13.48 12.93
C VAL A 18 6.03 13.72 12.32
N GLU A 19 7.06 13.10 12.88
CA GLU A 19 8.44 13.25 12.41
C GLU A 19 8.60 12.75 10.97
N THR A 20 8.08 11.55 10.67
CA THR A 20 8.18 10.94 9.34
C THR A 20 7.41 11.76 8.31
N ARG A 21 6.19 12.22 8.64
CA ARG A 21 5.42 13.09 7.77
C ARG A 21 6.16 14.39 7.45
N LEU A 22 6.71 15.06 8.47
CA LEU A 22 7.48 16.29 8.28
C LEU A 22 8.74 16.06 7.45
N ARG A 23 9.42 14.92 7.65
CA ARG A 23 10.59 14.53 6.86
C ARG A 23 10.24 14.33 5.39
N LEU A 24 9.16 13.62 5.08
CA LEU A 24 8.69 13.40 3.71
C LEU A 24 8.28 14.71 3.02
N ILE A 25 7.56 15.59 3.72
CA ILE A 25 7.17 16.91 3.18
C ILE A 25 8.40 17.78 2.90
N ARG A 26 9.38 17.78 3.81
CA ARG A 26 10.64 18.55 3.64
C ARG A 26 11.49 18.02 2.49
N ALA A 27 11.54 16.69 2.31
CA ALA A 27 12.27 16.06 1.22
C ALA A 27 11.59 16.25 -0.14
N PHE A 28 10.25 16.28 -0.18
CA PHE A 28 9.47 16.29 -1.43
C PHE A 28 8.39 17.41 -1.47
N PRO A 29 8.75 18.68 -1.20
CA PRO A 29 7.77 19.74 -0.98
C PRO A 29 6.94 20.05 -2.23
N GLN A 30 7.55 19.97 -3.41
CA GLN A 30 6.88 20.22 -4.69
C GLN A 30 5.79 19.19 -4.99
N TYR A 31 6.08 17.89 -4.75
CA TYR A 31 5.12 16.81 -5.01
C TYR A 31 3.99 16.78 -3.99
N TYR A 32 4.28 17.16 -2.74
CA TYR A 32 3.23 17.33 -1.73
C TYR A 32 2.29 18.48 -2.10
N LYS A 33 2.84 19.66 -2.44
CA LYS A 33 2.06 20.84 -2.83
C LYS A 33 1.22 20.61 -4.10
N SER A 34 1.73 19.85 -5.07
CA SER A 34 1.01 19.57 -6.32
C SER A 34 -0.02 18.45 -6.23
N GLY A 35 -0.15 17.78 -5.08
CA GLY A 35 -1.02 16.60 -4.92
C GLY A 35 -0.53 15.38 -5.72
N ASN A 36 0.79 15.24 -5.89
CA ASN A 36 1.43 14.05 -6.44
C ASN A 36 2.02 13.13 -5.36
N LEU A 37 2.17 13.63 -4.13
CA LEU A 37 2.55 12.85 -2.96
C LEU A 37 1.43 12.93 -1.92
N HIS A 38 0.79 11.81 -1.63
CA HIS A 38 -0.19 11.68 -0.57
C HIS A 38 0.47 10.97 0.61
N ILE A 39 0.46 11.59 1.79
CA ILE A 39 0.93 10.97 3.03
C ILE A 39 -0.31 10.75 3.89
N ILE A 40 -0.68 9.49 4.07
CA ILE A 40 -1.90 9.09 4.76
C ILE A 40 -1.57 8.35 6.06
N VAL A 41 -2.46 8.49 7.04
CA VAL A 41 -2.40 7.75 8.30
C VAL A 41 -3.74 7.04 8.44
N PRO A 42 -3.78 5.71 8.49
CA PRO A 42 -5.01 4.99 8.75
C PRO A 42 -5.56 5.38 10.14
N PRO A 43 -6.88 5.54 10.31
CA PRO A 43 -7.43 5.86 11.62
C PRO A 43 -7.31 4.64 12.54
N ARG A 44 -7.00 4.84 13.82
CA ARG A 44 -6.83 3.74 14.79
C ARG A 44 -7.99 2.74 14.83
N ARG A 45 -9.22 3.24 14.66
CA ARG A 45 -10.47 2.45 14.60
C ARG A 45 -10.55 1.45 13.44
N PHE A 46 -9.69 1.57 12.43
CA PHE A 46 -9.61 0.62 11.32
C PHE A 46 -8.95 -0.69 11.74
N TYR A 47 -8.17 -0.67 12.82
CA TYR A 47 -7.52 -1.85 13.39
C TYR A 47 -8.36 -2.41 14.54
N PRO A 48 -8.39 -3.73 14.72
CA PRO A 48 -9.12 -4.34 15.82
C PRO A 48 -8.39 -4.08 17.15
N SER A 49 -9.04 -4.45 18.24
CA SER A 49 -8.41 -4.44 19.55
C SER A 49 -7.22 -5.41 19.57
N PRO A 50 -6.11 -5.09 20.25
CA PRO A 50 -4.99 -6.01 20.47
C PRO A 50 -5.39 -7.39 21.00
N SER A 51 -6.52 -7.46 21.72
CA SER A 51 -7.10 -8.70 22.26
C SER A 51 -7.81 -9.58 21.23
N THR A 52 -8.04 -9.10 20.01
CA THR A 52 -8.79 -9.82 18.96
C THR A 52 -7.89 -10.68 18.08
N PHE A 53 -6.56 -10.46 18.07
CA PHE A 53 -5.61 -11.12 17.16
C PHE A 53 -5.27 -12.59 17.49
N VAL A 54 -6.02 -13.25 18.38
CA VAL A 54 -5.56 -14.46 19.11
C VAL A 54 -5.91 -15.79 18.40
N LYS A 55 -6.50 -15.78 17.21
CA LYS A 55 -6.68 -17.03 16.45
C LYS A 55 -5.34 -17.45 15.83
N GLN A 56 -4.67 -18.43 16.45
CA GLN A 56 -3.50 -19.08 15.84
C GLN A 56 -3.89 -19.69 14.49
N LYS A 57 -3.55 -18.98 13.41
CA LYS A 57 -3.51 -19.54 12.06
C LYS A 57 -2.09 -20.09 11.84
N TYR A 58 -1.98 -21.29 11.25
CA TYR A 58 -0.71 -21.90 10.83
C TYR A 58 0.34 -22.23 11.92
N ARG A 59 -0.04 -22.29 13.20
CA ARG A 59 0.87 -22.56 14.35
C ARG A 59 2.04 -21.56 14.46
N ASP A 60 1.86 -20.33 13.96
CA ASP A 60 2.84 -19.27 14.13
C ASP A 60 2.91 -18.81 15.60
N PRO A 61 4.08 -18.29 16.04
CA PRO A 61 4.17 -17.53 17.29
C PRO A 61 3.19 -16.35 17.29
N GLU A 62 2.66 -16.01 18.46
CA GLU A 62 1.62 -14.98 18.61
C GLU A 62 2.03 -13.63 17.99
N ASP A 63 3.27 -13.20 18.20
CA ASP A 63 3.79 -11.93 17.65
C ASP A 63 3.81 -11.95 16.12
N ARG A 64 4.13 -13.10 15.52
CA ARG A 64 4.13 -13.26 14.06
C ARG A 64 2.71 -13.25 13.51
N THR A 65 1.76 -13.87 14.20
CA THR A 65 0.33 -13.78 13.85
C THR A 65 -0.16 -12.34 13.92
N LYS A 66 0.10 -11.63 15.02
CA LYS A 66 -0.24 -10.20 15.18
C LYS A 66 0.35 -9.35 14.07
N TRP A 67 1.64 -9.53 13.75
CA TRP A 67 2.32 -8.79 12.70
C TRP A 67 1.70 -9.04 11.32
N ARG A 68 1.44 -10.29 10.94
CA ARG A 68 0.82 -10.63 9.65
C ARG A 68 -0.61 -10.10 9.54
N THR A 69 -1.38 -10.20 10.61
CA THR A 69 -2.74 -9.66 10.62
C THR A 69 -2.72 -8.14 10.50
N LYS A 70 -1.84 -7.45 11.23
CA LYS A 70 -1.63 -6.01 11.08
C LYS A 70 -1.27 -5.64 9.63
N GLN A 71 -0.38 -6.40 9.00
CA GLN A 71 0.01 -6.19 7.61
C GLN A 71 -1.20 -6.27 6.65
N ASN A 72 -2.15 -7.19 6.87
CA ASN A 72 -3.38 -7.25 6.08
C ASN A 72 -4.25 -6.00 6.28
N TYR A 73 -4.40 -5.49 7.50
CA TYR A 73 -5.09 -4.21 7.74
C TYR A 73 -4.38 -3.03 7.06
N ASP A 74 -3.05 -2.95 7.20
CA ASP A 74 -2.23 -1.91 6.59
C ASP A 74 -2.42 -1.85 5.07
N VAL A 75 -2.26 -3.00 4.41
CA VAL A 75 -2.42 -3.13 2.96
C VAL A 75 -3.86 -2.88 2.54
N SER A 76 -4.84 -3.43 3.25
CA SER A 76 -6.26 -3.24 2.92
C SER A 76 -6.66 -1.77 2.95
N PHE A 77 -6.23 -1.02 3.97
CA PHE A 77 -6.50 0.42 4.06
C PHE A 77 -5.85 1.20 2.91
N LEU A 78 -4.58 0.92 2.61
CA LEU A 78 -3.87 1.56 1.50
C LEU A 78 -4.59 1.31 0.17
N LEU A 79 -4.98 0.06 -0.10
CA LEU A 79 -5.73 -0.31 -1.29
C LEU A 79 -7.09 0.39 -1.34
N LEU A 80 -7.82 0.44 -0.21
CA LEU A 80 -9.11 1.12 -0.12
C LEU A 80 -8.98 2.59 -0.48
N TYR A 81 -8.02 3.30 0.13
CA TYR A 81 -7.75 4.71 -0.18
C TYR A 81 -7.43 4.91 -1.66
N CYS A 82 -6.54 4.08 -2.22
CA CYS A 82 -6.14 4.16 -3.62
C CYS A 82 -7.28 3.81 -4.59
N SER A 83 -8.26 3.00 -4.19
CA SER A 83 -9.38 2.61 -5.05
C SER A 83 -10.26 3.78 -5.49
N PHE A 84 -10.27 4.87 -4.70
CA PHE A 84 -10.99 6.11 -5.02
C PHE A 84 -10.12 7.15 -5.75
N ALA A 85 -8.86 6.82 -6.03
CA ALA A 85 -7.98 7.71 -6.79
C ALA A 85 -8.43 7.75 -8.25
N ASN A 86 -8.36 8.94 -8.86
CA ASN A 86 -8.55 9.10 -10.30
C ASN A 86 -7.28 8.63 -11.06
N ALA A 87 -7.04 7.32 -11.04
CA ALA A 87 -5.91 6.65 -11.66
C ALA A 87 -6.40 5.50 -12.54
N LYS A 88 -5.62 5.11 -13.55
CA LYS A 88 -5.93 3.94 -14.39
C LYS A 88 -5.31 2.65 -13.84
N TRP A 89 -4.18 2.79 -13.15
CA TRP A 89 -3.32 1.70 -12.71
C TRP A 89 -2.84 1.97 -11.28
N PHE A 90 -2.65 0.90 -10.52
CA PHE A 90 -2.05 0.92 -9.20
C PHE A 90 -0.85 -0.02 -9.18
N LEU A 91 0.29 0.43 -8.65
CA LEU A 91 1.49 -0.36 -8.47
C LEU A 91 1.83 -0.42 -6.98
N MET A 92 1.86 -1.63 -6.42
CA MET A 92 2.27 -1.85 -5.03
C MET A 92 3.79 -1.91 -4.93
N LEU A 93 4.37 -1.16 -3.99
CA LEU A 93 5.80 -1.13 -3.69
C LEU A 93 5.99 -1.08 -2.18
N GLU A 94 7.12 -1.61 -1.71
CA GLU A 94 7.61 -1.42 -0.34
C GLU A 94 8.67 -0.31 -0.31
N ASP A 95 9.06 0.16 0.86
CA ASP A 95 9.96 1.29 1.06
C ASP A 95 11.45 0.93 0.99
N ASP A 96 11.79 -0.35 1.05
CA ASP A 96 13.15 -0.89 1.09
C ASP A 96 13.61 -1.55 -0.23
N ILE A 97 12.95 -1.22 -1.34
CA ILE A 97 13.23 -1.82 -2.64
C ILE A 97 14.02 -0.89 -3.57
N ALA A 98 14.80 -1.50 -4.46
CA ALA A 98 15.43 -0.83 -5.60
C ALA A 98 14.93 -1.44 -6.91
N THR A 99 14.81 -0.61 -7.94
CA THR A 99 14.45 -1.08 -9.29
C THR A 99 15.68 -1.18 -10.18
N ARG A 100 15.62 -2.05 -11.19
CA ARG A 100 16.65 -2.07 -12.24
C ARG A 100 16.61 -0.75 -13.02
N PRO A 101 17.76 -0.23 -13.50
CA PRO A 101 17.80 1.00 -14.29
C PRO A 101 16.79 0.99 -15.46
N GLY A 102 16.04 2.08 -15.60
CA GLY A 102 15.03 2.28 -16.64
C GLY A 102 13.71 1.53 -16.44
N PHE A 103 13.47 0.96 -15.26
CA PHE A 103 12.20 0.29 -14.93
C PHE A 103 10.99 1.21 -15.14
N ASP A 104 11.05 2.44 -14.65
CA ASP A 104 10.02 3.46 -14.74
C ASP A 104 9.66 3.82 -16.18
N ALA A 105 10.67 4.08 -17.03
CA ALA A 105 10.45 4.39 -18.44
C ALA A 105 9.82 3.21 -19.19
N LYS A 106 10.30 1.99 -18.92
CA LYS A 106 9.73 0.75 -19.50
C LYS A 106 8.30 0.51 -19.04
N LEU A 107 8.01 0.75 -17.76
CA LEU A 107 6.68 0.61 -17.19
C LEU A 107 5.70 1.61 -17.84
N VAL A 108 6.08 2.88 -17.92
CA VAL A 108 5.25 3.92 -18.57
C VAL A 108 4.99 3.54 -20.02
N LYS A 109 6.02 3.15 -20.77
CA LYS A 109 5.88 2.70 -22.16
C LYS A 109 4.96 1.49 -22.29
N TYR A 110 5.07 0.50 -21.39
CA TYR A 110 4.21 -0.68 -21.37
C TYR A 110 2.74 -0.34 -21.11
N LEU A 111 2.48 0.68 -20.28
CA LEU A 111 1.13 1.11 -19.90
C LEU A 111 0.48 2.07 -20.90
N GLN A 112 1.27 2.74 -21.75
CA GLN A 112 0.77 3.66 -22.77
C GLN A 112 -0.17 2.93 -23.74
N GLY A 113 -1.37 3.49 -23.95
CA GLY A 113 -2.38 2.93 -24.85
C GLY A 113 -3.01 1.59 -24.41
N ARG A 114 -2.50 0.95 -23.35
CA ARG A 114 -2.96 -0.37 -22.93
C ARG A 114 -4.32 -0.32 -22.25
N ARG A 115 -5.17 -1.33 -22.52
CA ARG A 115 -6.46 -1.49 -21.84
C ARG A 115 -6.28 -2.23 -20.50
N PRO A 116 -7.06 -1.90 -19.46
CA PRO A 116 -7.04 -2.58 -18.18
C PRO A 116 -7.91 -3.86 -18.21
N ASP A 117 -7.51 -4.83 -19.02
CA ASP A 117 -8.27 -6.06 -19.33
C ASP A 117 -7.71 -7.33 -18.66
N PHE A 118 -6.81 -7.18 -17.69
CA PHE A 118 -6.19 -8.26 -16.92
C PHE A 118 -6.28 -7.99 -15.42
N ILE A 119 -6.15 -9.02 -14.57
CA ILE A 119 -6.24 -8.84 -13.10
C ILE A 119 -5.00 -8.14 -12.55
N HIS A 120 -3.80 -8.64 -12.86
CA HIS A 120 -2.55 -7.98 -12.51
C HIS A 120 -1.40 -8.37 -13.44
N ALA A 121 -0.33 -7.58 -13.44
CA ALA A 121 0.98 -7.94 -13.93
C ALA A 121 1.98 -7.92 -12.77
N GLN A 122 3.04 -8.72 -12.84
CA GLN A 122 4.02 -8.83 -11.77
C GLN A 122 5.46 -8.64 -12.28
N PHE A 123 6.27 -7.94 -11.49
CA PHE A 123 7.69 -7.72 -11.75
C PHE A 123 8.60 -8.45 -10.74
N THR A 124 8.00 -9.01 -9.68
CA THR A 124 8.64 -9.92 -8.72
C THR A 124 7.69 -11.05 -8.34
N TYR A 125 8.27 -12.17 -7.93
CA TYR A 125 7.56 -13.33 -7.38
C TYR A 125 7.30 -13.20 -5.87
N LEU A 126 7.93 -12.23 -5.20
CA LEU A 126 7.80 -12.05 -3.76
C LEU A 126 6.56 -11.23 -3.40
N GLY A 127 5.60 -11.87 -2.72
CA GLY A 127 4.48 -11.19 -2.08
C GLY A 127 3.67 -10.27 -3.00
N LEU A 128 3.23 -9.13 -2.45
CA LEU A 128 2.49 -8.08 -3.18
C LEU A 128 3.38 -7.00 -3.79
N ILE A 129 4.68 -7.04 -3.53
CA ILE A 129 5.64 -6.08 -4.08
C ILE A 129 5.65 -6.19 -5.60
N GLY A 130 5.77 -5.06 -6.29
CA GLY A 130 5.90 -5.02 -7.75
C GLY A 130 4.71 -5.64 -8.49
N LYS A 131 3.52 -5.63 -7.87
CA LYS A 131 2.27 -6.03 -8.51
C LYS A 131 1.55 -4.79 -9.04
N LEU A 132 1.26 -4.81 -10.34
CA LEU A 132 0.55 -3.79 -11.07
C LEU A 132 -0.88 -4.27 -11.34
N PHE A 133 -1.88 -3.47 -10.99
CA PHE A 133 -3.29 -3.80 -11.15
C PHE A 133 -4.00 -2.68 -11.91
N PRO A 134 -5.05 -2.97 -12.70
CA PRO A 134 -6.08 -1.98 -12.98
C PRO A 134 -6.64 -1.37 -11.71
N ILE A 135 -6.98 -0.08 -11.74
CA ILE A 135 -7.63 0.54 -10.57
C ILE A 135 -8.98 -0.14 -10.23
N SER A 136 -9.68 -0.66 -11.24
CA SER A 136 -11.02 -1.23 -11.12
C SER A 136 -11.07 -2.48 -10.25
N VAL A 137 -9.95 -3.20 -10.09
CA VAL A 137 -9.88 -4.41 -9.25
C VAL A 137 -9.47 -4.09 -7.81
N ILE A 138 -8.92 -2.90 -7.55
CA ILE A 138 -8.31 -2.56 -6.25
C ILE A 138 -9.32 -2.56 -5.11
N LEU A 139 -10.56 -2.10 -5.33
CA LEU A 139 -11.58 -2.10 -4.27
C LEU A 139 -11.94 -3.52 -3.83
N SER A 140 -12.19 -4.42 -4.79
CA SER A 140 -12.47 -5.83 -4.51
C SER A 140 -11.28 -6.51 -3.85
N PHE A 141 -10.07 -6.19 -4.29
CA PHE A 141 -8.85 -6.74 -3.71
C PHE A 141 -8.61 -6.24 -2.27
N SER A 142 -8.86 -4.96 -1.99
CA SER A 142 -8.83 -4.41 -0.62
C SER A 142 -9.74 -5.17 0.33
N LYS A 143 -10.98 -5.47 -0.09
CA LYS A 143 -11.94 -6.25 0.70
C LYS A 143 -11.49 -7.69 0.91
N LEU A 144 -10.89 -8.31 -0.11
CA LEU A 144 -10.34 -9.66 0.02
C LEU A 144 -9.21 -9.72 1.06
N ILE A 145 -8.27 -8.77 1.00
CA ILE A 145 -7.18 -8.69 1.98
C ILE A 145 -7.72 -8.39 3.39
N PHE A 146 -8.73 -7.52 3.51
CA PHE A 146 -9.41 -7.25 4.78
C PHE A 146 -9.99 -8.54 5.39
N HIS A 147 -10.65 -9.36 4.58
CA HIS A 147 -11.22 -10.62 5.04
C HIS A 147 -10.17 -11.60 5.57
N PHE A 148 -8.96 -11.61 5.00
CA PHE A 148 -7.85 -12.41 5.52
C PHE A 148 -7.27 -11.87 6.84
N ALA A 149 -7.58 -10.62 7.20
CA ALA A 149 -7.22 -10.03 8.48
C ALA A 149 -8.15 -10.46 9.63
N GLU A 150 -9.39 -10.88 9.33
CA GLU A 150 -10.36 -11.41 10.29
C GLU A 150 -10.17 -12.93 10.54
#